data_AF-A0A0Q6ED76-F1
#
_entry.id   AF-A0A0Q6ED76-F1
#
_cell.length_a   1.000
_cell.length_b   1.000
_cell.length_c   1.000
_cell.angle_alpha   90.00
_cell.angle_beta   90.00
_cell.angle_gamma   90.00
#
_symmetry.space_group_name_H-M   'P 1'
#
loop_
_entity.id
_entity.type
_entity.pdbx_description
1 polymer ?
#
loop_
_entity_poly.entity_id
_entity_poly.type
_entity_poly.pdbx_seq_one_letter_code
_entity_poly.pdbx_strand_id
1 'polypeptide(L)' 'MMILDKWRENRTQVENAGRDALSLAKEADVPAYYMDDTLGRGIVKEMPDGRRFLVSYGDGRENVVAALGPRDR' A
#
# COMPACT_ATOMS: atom_id res chain seq x y z
N MET A 1 2.88 -31.18 -5.98
CA MET A 1 3.34 -29.88 -5.44
C MET A 1 3.22 -29.93 -3.92
N MET A 2 4.25 -29.52 -3.18
CA MET A 2 4.18 -29.52 -1.72
C MET A 2 3.42 -28.29 -1.21
N ILE A 3 2.83 -28.38 -0.01
CA ILE A 3 2.06 -27.28 0.58
C ILE A 3 2.88 -25.98 0.72
N LEU A 4 4.19 -26.10 0.98
CA LEU A 4 5.11 -24.97 1.10
C LEU A 4 5.33 -24.25 -0.24
N ASP A 5 5.39 -24.99 -1.35
CA ASP A 5 5.55 -24.39 -2.68
C ASP A 5 4.32 -23.56 -3.03
N LYS A 6 3.12 -24.11 -2.74
CA LYS A 6 1.87 -23.38 -3.00
C LYS A 6 1.75 -22.11 -2.15
N TRP A 7 2.21 -22.15 -0.90
CA TRP A 7 2.22 -20.97 -0.04
C TRP A 7 3.16 -19.89 -0.56
N ARG A 8 4.34 -20.27 -1.07
CA ARG A 8 5.28 -19.33 -1.70
C ARG A 8 4.69 -18.70 -2.95
N GLU A 9 4.09 -19.50 -3.84
CA GLU A 9 3.39 -18.98 -5.03
C GLU A 9 2.28 -17.99 -4.66
N ASN A 10 1.44 -18.35 -3.69
CA ASN A 10 0.34 -17.48 -3.27
C ASN A 10 0.85 -16.16 -2.71
N ARG A 11 1.93 -16.19 -1.91
CA ARG A 11 2.58 -14.97 -1.41
C ARG A 11 3.04 -14.09 -2.56
N THR A 12 3.75 -14.65 -3.54
CA THR A 12 4.22 -13.91 -4.72
C THR A 12 3.06 -13.31 -5.52
N GLN A 13 1.95 -14.05 -5.69
CA GLN A 13 0.77 -13.54 -6.39
C GLN A 13 0.13 -12.35 -5.66
N VAL A 14 0.04 -12.39 -4.33
CA VAL A 14 -0.47 -11.28 -3.52
C VAL A 14 0.45 -10.07 -3.62
N GLU A 15 1.77 -10.27 -3.53
CA GLU A 15 2.76 -9.20 -3.68
C GLU A 15 2.66 -8.53 -5.06
N ASN A 16 2.48 -9.32 -6.13
CA ASN A 16 2.32 -8.80 -7.49
C ASN A 16 1.00 -8.03 -7.65
N ALA A 17 -0.12 -8.57 -7.18
CA ALA A 17 -1.42 -7.89 -7.24
C ALA A 17 -1.39 -6.53 -6.53
N GLY A 18 -0.68 -6.43 -5.39
CA GLY A 18 -0.48 -5.16 -4.69
C GLY A 18 0.33 -4.16 -5.52
N ARG A 19 1.40 -4.61 -6.20
CA ARG A 19 2.20 -3.74 -7.09
C ARG A 19 1.39 -3.26 -8.30
N ASP A 20 0.62 -4.15 -8.91
CA ASP A 20 -0.21 -3.81 -10.07
C ASP A 20 -1.30 -2.80 -9.68
N ALA A 21 -1.95 -2.97 -8.53
CA ALA A 21 -2.92 -2.01 -8.01
C ALA A 21 -2.31 -0.61 -7.78
N LEU A 22 -1.09 -0.54 -7.27
CA LEU A 22 -0.37 0.73 -7.09
C LEU A 22 -0.01 1.38 -8.44
N SER A 23 0.42 0.58 -9.43
CA SER A 23 0.69 1.08 -10.79
C SER A 23 -0.58 1.65 -11.42
N LEU A 24 -1.70 0.93 -11.35
CA LEU A 24 -2.98 1.36 -11.90
C LEU A 24 -3.50 2.63 -11.23
N ALA A 25 -3.38 2.76 -9.91
CA ALA A 25 -3.76 3.97 -9.20
C ALA A 25 -2.93 5.18 -9.66
N LYS A 26 -1.63 4.99 -9.84
CA LYS A 26 -0.73 6.02 -10.36
C LYS A 26 -1.08 6.43 -11.80
N GLU A 27 -1.34 5.45 -12.67
CA GLU A 27 -1.75 5.71 -14.06
C GLU A 27 -3.09 6.46 -14.15
N ALA A 28 -4.00 6.19 -13.22
CA ALA A 28 -5.29 6.88 -13.11
C ALA A 28 -5.22 8.23 -12.37
N ASP A 29 -4.04 8.65 -11.90
CA ASP A 29 -3.81 9.87 -11.11
C ASP A 29 -4.69 9.95 -9.84
N VAL A 30 -4.88 8.82 -9.16
CA VAL A 30 -5.65 8.72 -7.92
C VAL A 30 -4.80 8.20 -6.75
N PRO A 31 -5.11 8.57 -5.50
CA PRO A 31 -4.42 8.00 -4.34
C PRO A 31 -4.75 6.51 -4.17
N ALA A 32 -3.73 5.72 -3.81
CA ALA A 32 -3.90 4.35 -3.37
C ALA A 32 -3.92 4.25 -1.85
N TYR A 33 -4.71 3.33 -1.32
CA TYR A 33 -4.83 3.07 0.12
C TYR A 33 -4.50 1.61 0.41
N TYR A 34 -3.57 1.35 1.32
CA TYR A 34 -3.16 0.01 1.70
C TYR A 34 -2.67 -0.05 3.14
N MET A 35 -2.46 -1.26 3.67
CA MET A 35 -1.85 -1.47 4.98
C MET A 35 -0.44 -2.02 4.82
N ASP A 36 0.51 -1.50 5.59
CA ASP A 36 1.89 -1.96 5.63
C ASP A 36 2.44 -1.83 7.05
N ASP A 37 2.51 -2.98 7.74
CA ASP A 37 2.95 -3.03 9.13
C ASP A 37 4.40 -2.58 9.33
N THR A 38 5.20 -2.52 8.26
CA THR A 38 6.59 -2.00 8.33
C THR A 38 6.65 -0.48 8.41
N LEU A 39 5.56 0.21 8.00
CA LEU A 39 5.45 1.67 8.01
C LEU A 39 4.66 2.20 9.23
N GLY A 40 4.29 1.30 10.14
CA GLY A 40 3.50 1.59 11.34
C GLY A 40 2.06 1.09 11.24
N ARG A 41 1.34 1.12 12.36
CA ARG A 41 -0.06 0.70 12.40
C ARG A 41 -0.95 1.78 11.78
N GLY A 42 -1.62 1.45 10.69
CA GLY A 42 -2.62 2.32 10.07
C GLY A 42 -2.80 2.06 8.57
N ILE A 43 -3.49 2.99 7.90
CA ILE A 43 -3.65 2.98 6.45
C ILE A 43 -2.60 3.90 5.86
N VAL A 44 -1.84 3.39 4.91
CA VAL A 44 -0.94 4.18 4.08
C VAL A 44 -1.71 4.70 2.88
N LYS A 45 -1.67 6.00 2.68
CA LYS A 45 -2.11 6.70 1.48
C LYS A 45 -0.88 7.03 0.63
N GLU A 46 -0.81 6.48 -0.58
CA GLU A 46 0.23 6.80 -1.55
C GLU A 46 -0.36 7.65 -2.68
N MET A 47 0.21 8.83 -2.88
CA MET A 47 -0.17 9.75 -3.94
C MET A 47 0.50 9.35 -5.27
N PRO A 48 -0.04 9.76 -6.43
CA PRO A 48 0.56 9.47 -7.74
C PRO A 48 2.01 9.99 -7.91
N ASP A 49 2.36 11.06 -7.21
CA ASP A 49 3.70 11.64 -7.16
C ASP A 49 4.69 10.85 -6.26
N GLY A 50 4.23 9.77 -5.64
CA GLY A 50 5.00 8.89 -4.77
C GLY A 50 5.09 9.35 -3.32
N ARG A 51 4.48 10.49 -2.94
CA ARG A 51 4.39 10.88 -1.52
C ARG A 51 3.48 9.91 -0.76
N ARG A 52 3.92 9.50 0.43
CA ARG A 52 3.17 8.57 1.29
C ARG A 52 2.84 9.20 2.63
N PHE A 53 1.64 8.91 3.11
CA PHE A 53 1.11 9.39 4.37
C PHE A 53 0.50 8.24 5.16
N LEU A 54 0.75 8.18 6.46
CA LEU A 54 -0.06 7.37 7.36
C LEU A 54 -1.33 8.17 7.68
N VAL A 55 -2.50 7.59 7.46
CA VAL A 55 -3.79 8.25 7.69
C VAL A 55 -4.66 7.46 8.66
N SER A 56 -5.50 8.19 9.38
CA SER A 56 -6.59 7.64 10.20
C SER A 56 -7.92 8.21 9.73
N TYR A 57 -9.00 7.43 9.91
CA TYR A 57 -10.36 7.89 9.64
C TYR A 57 -11.07 8.14 10.97
N GLY A 58 -11.52 9.37 11.17
CA GLY A 58 -12.29 9.80 12.35
C GLY A 58 -13.32 10.84 11.94
N ASP A 59 -14.54 10.76 12.51
CA ASP A 59 -15.65 11.67 12.19
C ASP A 59 -15.97 11.80 10.69
N GLY A 60 -15.79 10.70 9.93
CA GLY A 60 -15.99 10.67 8.48
C GLY A 60 -14.93 11.44 7.68
N ARG A 61 -13.81 11.83 8.31
CA ARG A 61 -12.71 12.58 7.69
C ARG A 61 -11.40 11.80 7.78
N GLU A 62 -10.60 11.93 6.72
CA GLU A 62 -9.22 11.47 6.69
C GLU A 62 -8.34 12.48 7.44
N ASN A 63 -7.53 11.99 8.37
CA ASN A 63 -6.54 12.76 9.10
C ASN A 63 -5.15 12.19 8.83
N VAL A 64 -4.20 13.05 8.43
CA VAL A 64 -2.80 12.65 8.26
C VAL A 64 -2.14 12.54 9.63
N VAL A 65 -1.63 11.36 9.94
CA VAL A 65 -0.94 11.02 11.19
C VAL A 65 0.56 11.21 11.05
N ALA A 66 1.14 10.84 9.90
CA ALA A 66 2.57 10.98 9.63
C ALA A 66 2.86 11.06 8.12
N ALA A 67 3.96 11.72 7.74
CA ALA A 67 4.52 11.64 6.40
C ALA A 67 5.63 10.56 6.38
N LEU A 68 5.58 9.65 5.42
CA LEU A 68 6.45 8.47 5.34
C LEU A 68 7.56 8.58 4.29
N GLY A 69 7.61 9.69 3.55
CA GLY A 69 8.53 9.89 2.44
C GLY A 69 8.22 9.02 1.20
N PRO A 70 8.97 9.19 0.10
CA PRO A 70 8.81 8.37 -1.09
C PRO A 70 9.20 6.92 -0.82
N ARG A 71 8.76 6.00 -1.68
CA ARG A 71 9.19 4.59 -1.64
C ARG A 71 10.66 4.52 -2.01
N ASP A 72 11.52 4.15 -1.05
CA ASP A 72 12.92 3.88 -1.34
C ASP A 72 13.02 2.76 -2.38
N ARG A 73 13.86 2.99 -3.40
CA ARG A 73 14.08 2.09 -4.54
C ARG A 73 14.66 0.75 -4.14
#